data_AF-A0A385SRI7-F1
#
_entry.id   AF-A0A385SRI7-F1
#
_cell.length_a   1.000
_cell.length_b   1.000
_cell.length_c   1.000
_cell.angle_alpha   90.00
_cell.angle_beta   90.00
_cell.angle_gamma   90.00
#
_symmetry.space_group_name_H-M   'P 1'
#
loop_
_entity.id
_entity.type
_entity.pdbx_description
1 polymer ?
#
loop_
_entity_poly.entity_id
_entity_poly.type
_entity_poly.pdbx_seq_one_letter_code
_entity_poly.pdbx_strand_id
1 'polypeptide(L)'
;MNSEHYPLRASDDYLSYSFLSLGHRGPILKVITFDPIEAEPHQVFNLSLADTVNATKQIRDDVISDNGDKNKIIETVAESINIFSGHYFKAYILIRGNSSSRNRMYQNGHCESVGKDSIAV
;
A
#
# COMPACT_ATOMS: atom_id res chain seq x y z
N MET A 1 -20.92 6.06 -4.31
CA MET A 1 -19.65 5.36 -4.57
C MET A 1 -19.39 4.45 -3.39
N ASN A 2 -19.71 3.16 -3.50
CA ASN A 2 -19.35 2.16 -2.49
C ASN A 2 -17.97 1.62 -2.91
N SER A 3 -16.91 2.38 -2.63
CA SER A 3 -15.55 1.84 -2.75
C SER A 3 -15.35 0.87 -1.60
N GLU A 4 -15.49 -0.43 -1.89
CA GLU A 4 -15.19 -1.44 -0.89
C GLU A 4 -13.67 -1.63 -0.81
N HIS A 5 -13.03 -1.03 0.19
CA HIS A 5 -11.70 -1.41 0.65
C HIS A 5 -11.80 -2.52 1.72
N TYR A 6 -10.70 -3.22 2.00
CA TYR A 6 -10.63 -4.06 3.19
C TYR A 6 -10.46 -3.21 4.45
N PRO A 7 -11.01 -3.64 5.60
CA PRO A 7 -10.75 -2.98 6.87
C PRO A 7 -9.26 -3.06 7.20
N LEU A 8 -8.66 -1.90 7.45
CA LEU A 8 -7.25 -1.75 7.81
C LEU A 8 -7.08 -1.84 9.33
N ARG A 9 -6.07 -2.58 9.78
CA ARG A 9 -5.55 -2.52 11.14
C ARG A 9 -4.20 -1.82 11.11
N ALA A 10 -4.14 -0.60 11.65
CA ALA A 10 -2.92 0.18 11.77
C ALA A 10 -2.04 -0.27 12.95
N SER A 11 -0.74 -0.03 12.84
CA SER A 11 0.19 0.03 13.97
C SER A 11 0.03 1.34 14.74
N ASP A 12 0.56 1.39 15.96
CA ASP A 12 0.47 2.58 16.83
C ASP A 12 1.16 3.82 16.24
N ASP A 13 2.18 3.61 15.40
CA ASP A 13 2.92 4.65 14.70
C ASP A 13 2.34 4.99 13.32
N TYR A 14 1.28 4.32 12.86
CA TYR A 14 0.68 4.55 11.54
C TYR A 14 1.64 4.34 10.35
N LEU A 15 2.78 3.65 10.55
CA LEU A 15 3.72 3.29 9.49
C LEU A 15 3.45 1.90 8.92
N SER A 16 2.59 1.10 9.54
CA SER A 16 2.20 -0.21 9.03
C SER A 16 0.69 -0.44 9.13
N TYR A 17 0.14 -1.08 8.11
CA TYR A 17 -1.26 -1.45 8.05
C TYR A 17 -1.39 -2.90 7.61
N SER A 18 -2.28 -3.65 8.24
CA SER A 18 -2.57 -5.03 7.86
C SER A 18 -4.03 -5.22 7.50
N PHE A 19 -4.29 -6.08 6.52
CA PHE A 19 -5.64 -6.44 6.10
C PHE A 19 -5.70 -7.85 5.52
N LEU A 20 -6.89 -8.43 5.54
CA LEU A 20 -7.14 -9.78 5.01
C LEU A 20 -7.77 -9.69 3.63
N SER A 21 -7.01 -10.06 2.59
CA SER A 21 -7.49 -10.15 1.21
C SER A 21 -8.30 -11.45 1.04
N LEU A 22 -9.60 -11.33 0.74
CA LEU A 22 -10.57 -12.42 0.62
C LEU A 22 -10.91 -12.69 -0.84
N GLY A 23 -9.91 -13.14 -1.59
CA GLY A 23 -10.08 -13.52 -2.99
C GLY A 23 -10.27 -15.02 -3.21
N HIS A 24 -10.26 -15.45 -4.47
CA HIS A 24 -10.60 -16.82 -4.87
C HIS A 24 -9.56 -17.88 -4.48
N ARG A 25 -8.35 -17.48 -4.09
CA ARG A 25 -7.32 -18.39 -3.55
C ARG A 25 -7.38 -18.53 -2.04
N GLY A 26 -8.39 -17.92 -1.41
CA GLY A 26 -8.58 -17.90 0.04
C GLY A 26 -8.02 -16.64 0.70
N PRO A 27 -8.12 -16.57 2.04
CA PRO A 27 -7.67 -15.42 2.82
C PRO A 27 -6.14 -15.28 2.79
N ILE A 28 -5.65 -14.12 2.36
CA ILE A 28 -4.22 -13.76 2.36
C ILE A 28 -4.01 -12.54 3.25
N LEU A 29 -3.19 -12.68 4.29
CA LEU A 29 -2.81 -11.54 5.13
C LEU A 29 -1.81 -10.67 4.37
N LYS A 30 -2.16 -9.40 4.15
CA LYS A 30 -1.32 -8.42 3.47
C LYS A 30 -0.91 -7.32 4.44
N VAL A 31 0.28 -6.78 4.23
CA VAL A 31 0.84 -5.69 5.02
C VAL A 31 1.28 -4.57 4.09
N ILE A 32 0.90 -3.35 4.42
CA ILE A 32 1.37 -2.11 3.82
C ILE A 32 2.37 -1.50 4.81
N THR A 33 3.54 -1.08 4.33
CA THR A 33 4.55 -0.38 5.13
C THR A 33 4.92 0.95 4.49
N PHE A 34 5.19 1.94 5.34
CA PHE A 34 5.74 3.25 5.01
C PHE A 34 7.14 3.33 5.63
N ASP A 35 8.15 2.95 4.87
CA ASP A 35 9.53 2.87 5.35
C ASP A 35 10.25 4.20 5.07
N PRO A 36 10.75 4.93 6.09
CA PRO A 36 11.43 6.20 5.86
C PRO A 36 12.72 6.00 5.05
N ILE A 37 12.93 6.89 4.10
CA ILE A 37 14.16 6.99 3.30
C ILE A 37 14.93 8.21 3.80
N GLU A 38 16.23 8.06 4.05
CA GLU A 38 17.10 9.21 4.33
C GLU A 38 17.17 10.12 3.10
N ALA A 39 16.43 11.23 3.15
CA ALA A 39 16.24 12.12 2.01
C ALA A 39 16.11 13.59 2.45
N GLU A 40 17.14 14.14 3.11
CA GLU A 40 17.15 15.54 3.51
C GLU A 40 17.00 16.51 2.31
N PRO A 41 16.21 17.60 2.42
CA PRO A 41 15.50 18.10 3.60
C PRO A 41 14.03 17.59 3.75
N HIS A 42 13.60 16.59 2.96
CA HIS A 42 12.20 16.18 2.89
C HIS A 42 11.96 14.85 3.60
N GLN A 43 10.80 14.69 4.24
CA GLN A 43 10.41 13.39 4.77
C GLN A 43 9.88 12.52 3.62
N VAL A 44 10.67 11.55 3.18
CA VAL A 44 10.31 10.63 2.10
C VAL A 44 10.11 9.24 2.67
N PHE A 45 9.01 8.58 2.30
CA PHE A 45 8.70 7.22 2.70
C PHE A 45 8.52 6.34 1.47
N ASN A 46 9.10 5.14 1.49
CA ASN A 46 8.80 4.09 0.54
C ASN A 46 7.52 3.37 0.97
N LEU A 47 6.52 3.32 0.09
CA LEU A 47 5.33 2.50 0.28
C LEU A 47 5.55 1.13 -0.34
N SER A 48 5.47 0.10 0.51
CA SER A 48 5.53 -1.30 0.11
C SER A 48 4.25 -2.03 0.48
N LEU A 49 3.84 -2.99 -0.36
CA LEU A 49 2.74 -3.92 -0.09
C LEU A 49 3.32 -5.32 -0.14
N ALA A 50 3.13 -6.14 0.89
CA ALA A 50 3.68 -7.50 0.91
C ALA A 50 2.67 -8.53 1.42
N ASP A 51 2.89 -9.78 1.03
CA ASP A 51 2.09 -10.91 1.49
C ASP A 51 2.78 -11.54 2.71
N THR A 52 2.01 -11.84 3.75
CA THR A 52 2.54 -12.53 4.94
C THR A 52 2.33 -14.03 4.73
N VAL A 53 3.41 -14.78 4.58
CA VAL A 53 3.34 -16.23 4.42
C VAL A 53 3.62 -16.86 5.79
N ASN A 54 2.54 -17.23 6.49
CA ASN A 54 2.50 -17.98 7.75
C ASN A 54 2.67 -17.18 9.07
N ALA A 55 2.34 -17.85 10.18
CA ALA A 55 2.42 -17.36 11.57
C ALA A 55 3.82 -16.88 12.01
N THR A 56 4.85 -17.14 11.19
CA THR A 56 6.24 -16.73 11.40
C THR A 56 6.55 -15.32 10.91
N LYS A 57 5.56 -14.54 10.42
CA LYS A 57 5.75 -13.15 9.92
C LYS A 57 6.82 -13.03 8.83
N GLN A 58 7.01 -14.07 8.00
CA GLN A 58 7.87 -13.91 6.82
C GLN A 58 7.15 -13.06 5.78
N ILE A 59 7.66 -11.84 5.61
CA ILE A 59 7.20 -10.88 4.60
C ILE A 59 7.81 -11.30 3.26
N ARG A 60 6.96 -11.70 2.31
CA ARG A 60 7.38 -11.96 0.93
C ARG A 60 6.81 -10.90 0.02
N ASP A 61 7.71 -10.12 -0.58
CA ASP A 61 7.38 -9.05 -1.52
C ASP A 61 7.71 -9.47 -2.98
N ASP A 62 7.95 -10.77 -3.20
CA ASP A 62 8.24 -11.41 -4.50
C ASP A 62 7.07 -12.24 -5.05
N VAL A 63 6.00 -12.42 -4.26
CA VAL A 63 4.86 -13.28 -4.63
C VAL A 63 3.76 -12.47 -5.31
N ILE A 64 3.49 -12.79 -6.58
CA ILE A 64 2.24 -12.39 -7.24
C ILE A 64 1.14 -13.34 -6.75
N SER A 65 0.38 -12.92 -5.74
CA SER A 65 -0.71 -13.74 -5.20
C SER A 65 -1.87 -13.91 -6.18
N ASP A 66 -2.16 -12.90 -7.02
CA ASP A 66 -3.25 -12.88 -8.00
C ASP A 66 -4.56 -13.48 -7.45
N ASN A 67 -5.06 -12.86 -6.38
CA ASN A 67 -6.24 -13.34 -5.64
C ASN A 67 -7.57 -12.88 -6.29
N GLY A 68 -7.51 -12.22 -7.47
CA GLY A 68 -8.67 -11.73 -8.22
C GLY A 68 -9.35 -10.48 -7.64
N ASP A 69 -8.80 -9.88 -6.59
CA ASP A 69 -9.37 -8.73 -5.86
C ASP A 69 -8.53 -7.45 -6.04
N LYS A 70 -7.84 -7.33 -7.17
CA LYS A 70 -6.89 -6.26 -7.47
C LYS A 70 -7.45 -4.85 -7.21
N ASN A 71 -8.66 -4.54 -7.69
CA ASN A 71 -9.24 -3.20 -7.52
C ASN A 71 -9.49 -2.90 -6.04
N LYS A 72 -9.99 -3.87 -5.28
CA LYS A 72 -10.22 -3.75 -3.84
C LYS A 72 -8.91 -3.56 -3.07
N ILE A 73 -7.83 -4.21 -3.50
CA ILE A 73 -6.47 -3.97 -2.97
C ILE A 73 -6.01 -2.54 -3.25
N ILE A 74 -6.20 -2.02 -4.47
CA ILE A 74 -5.82 -0.65 -4.81
C ILE A 74 -6.57 0.37 -3.94
N GLU A 75 -7.89 0.21 -3.79
CA GLU A 75 -8.70 1.04 -2.89
C GLU A 75 -8.24 0.95 -1.43
N THR A 76 -7.84 -0.25 -0.98
CA THR A 76 -7.29 -0.46 0.37
C THR A 76 -5.94 0.25 0.57
N VAL A 77 -5.08 0.24 -0.45
CA VAL A 77 -3.82 0.99 -0.41
C VAL A 77 -4.09 2.49 -0.42
N ALA A 78 -5.02 2.98 -1.24
CA ALA A 78 -5.42 4.39 -1.25
C ALA A 78 -5.94 4.85 0.13
N GLU A 79 -6.75 4.03 0.79
CA GLU A 79 -7.24 4.33 2.16
C GLU A 79 -6.09 4.38 3.17
N SER A 80 -5.10 3.48 3.07
CA SER A 80 -3.92 3.53 3.94
C SER A 80 -3.10 4.81 3.77
N ILE A 81 -3.00 5.32 2.54
CA ILE A 81 -2.34 6.59 2.24
C ILE A 81 -3.11 7.74 2.87
N ASN A 82 -4.45 7.74 2.75
CA ASN A 82 -5.30 8.76 3.35
C ASN A 82 -5.13 8.82 4.88
N ILE A 83 -5.15 7.67 5.56
CA ILE A 83 -4.92 7.60 7.01
C ILE A 83 -3.51 8.08 7.35
N PHE A 84 -2.48 7.57 6.66
CA PHE A 84 -1.09 7.96 6.87
C PHE A 84 -0.88 9.48 6.73
N SER A 85 -1.42 10.09 5.69
CA SER A 85 -1.31 11.54 5.43
C SER A 85 -1.97 12.40 6.51
N GLY A 86 -2.91 11.86 7.28
CA GLY A 86 -3.47 12.51 8.46
C GLY A 86 -2.50 12.60 9.65
N HIS A 87 -1.52 11.69 9.72
CA HIS A 87 -0.53 11.62 10.80
C HIS A 87 0.85 12.18 10.41
N TYR A 88 1.24 12.06 9.14
CA TYR A 88 2.54 12.47 8.60
C TYR A 88 2.38 13.61 7.59
N PHE A 89 2.27 14.84 8.09
CA PHE A 89 2.07 16.02 7.26
C PHE A 89 3.32 16.35 6.42
N LYS A 90 3.12 16.72 5.14
CA LYS A 90 4.20 17.04 4.17
C LYS A 90 5.17 15.89 3.87
N ALA A 91 4.78 14.65 4.16
CA ALA A 91 5.53 13.48 3.74
C ALA A 91 5.34 13.21 2.24
N TYR A 92 6.43 12.85 1.57
CA TYR A 92 6.42 12.35 0.20
C TYR A 92 6.36 10.83 0.22
N ILE A 93 5.47 10.24 -0.56
CA ILE A 93 5.31 8.79 -0.66
C ILE A 93 5.85 8.35 -2.02
N LEU A 94 6.87 7.50 -1.98
CA LEU A 94 7.41 6.82 -3.15
C LEU A 94 6.77 5.44 -3.25
N ILE A 95 6.08 5.17 -4.35
CA ILE A 95 5.47 3.86 -4.60
C ILE A 95 6.37 3.10 -5.59
N ARG A 96 7.03 2.03 -5.14
CA ARG A 96 7.76 1.11 -6.02
C ARG A 96 7.17 -0.28 -5.99
N GLY A 97 6.73 -0.76 -7.15
CA GLY A 97 6.34 -2.17 -7.28
C GLY A 97 7.57 -3.07 -7.41
N ASN A 98 7.62 -4.17 -6.65
CA ASN A 98 8.65 -5.22 -6.81
C ASN A 98 8.56 -6.05 -8.10
N SER A 99 7.59 -5.74 -8.96
CA SER A 99 7.45 -6.35 -10.28
C SER A 99 6.94 -5.32 -11.28
N SER A 100 7.26 -5.52 -12.57
CA SER A 100 6.74 -4.69 -13.67
C SER A 100 5.21 -4.66 -13.70
N SER A 101 4.55 -5.75 -13.26
CA SER A 101 3.10 -5.84 -13.14
C SER A 101 2.53 -4.96 -12.03
N ARG A 102 3.23 -4.78 -10.91
CA ARG A 102 2.86 -3.87 -9.82
C ARG A 102 3.11 -2.41 -10.18
N ASN A 103 4.22 -2.10 -10.85
CA ASN A 103 4.46 -0.75 -11.34
C ASN A 103 3.36 -0.30 -12.31
N ARG A 104 2.93 -1.20 -13.22
CA ARG A 104 1.79 -0.97 -14.12
C ARG A 104 0.43 -0.95 -13.40
N MET A 105 0.29 -1.65 -12.28
CA MET A 105 -0.93 -1.61 -11.47
C MET A 105 -1.15 -0.22 -10.87
N TYR A 106 -0.11 0.41 -10.33
CA TYR A 106 -0.19 1.78 -9.83
C TYR A 106 -0.41 2.80 -10.94
N GLN A 107 0.19 2.59 -12.12
CA GLN A 107 0.03 3.49 -13.27
C GLN A 107 -1.36 3.42 -13.94
N ASN A 108 -2.00 2.25 -13.92
CA ASN A 108 -3.29 2.02 -14.59
C ASN A 108 -4.51 2.09 -13.65
N GLY A 109 -4.30 2.06 -12.32
CA GLY A 109 -5.34 2.43 -11.38
C GLY A 109 -5.54 3.93 -11.51
N HIS A 110 -6.73 4.38 -11.93
CA HIS A 110 -7.08 5.79 -11.96
C HIS A 110 -7.07 6.35 -10.53
N CYS A 111 -5.89 6.73 -10.05
CA CYS A 111 -5.71 7.58 -8.88
C CYS A 111 -6.00 9.00 -9.38
N GLU A 112 -7.27 9.39 -9.36
CA GLU A 112 -7.65 10.78 -9.61
C GLU A 112 -7.08 11.64 -8.47
N SER A 113 -6.26 12.60 -8.88
CA SER A 113 -5.50 13.48 -8.03
C SER A 113 -6.39 14.41 -7.23
N VAL A 114 -6.37 14.28 -5.90
CA VAL A 114 -6.78 15.35 -5.00
C VAL A 114 -5.57 15.77 -4.20
N GLY A 115 -4.83 16.74 -4.73
CA GLY A 115 -3.64 17.32 -4.10
C GLY A 115 -2.60 17.69 -5.15
N LYS A 116 -2.69 18.92 -5.67
CA LYS A 116 -1.57 19.57 -6.35
C LYS A 116 -0.44 19.69 -5.34
N ASP A 117 0.50 18.75 -5.40
CA ASP A 117 1.93 19.00 -5.51
C ASP A 117 2.66 17.68 -5.20
N SER A 118 3.44 17.24 -6.20
CA SER A 118 4.46 16.19 -6.13
C SER A 118 4.03 14.73 -6.28
N ILE A 119 4.05 14.29 -7.54
CA ILE A 119 4.29 12.90 -7.94
C ILE A 119 5.69 12.89 -8.58
N ALA A 120 6.65 12.13 -8.03
CA ALA A 120 7.86 11.77 -8.75
C ALA A 120 7.64 10.38 -9.36
N VAL A 121 7.51 10.34 -10.69
CA VAL A 121 7.46 9.13 -11.53
C VAL A 121 8.83 8.47 -11.57
#